data_AF-A0A8C8BBC8-F1
#
_entry.id   AF-A0A8C8BBC8-F1
#
_cell.length_a   1.000
_cell.length_b   1.000
_cell.length_c   1.000
_cell.angle_alpha   90.00
_cell.angle_beta   90.00
_cell.angle_gamma   90.00
#
_symmetry.space_group_name_H-M   'P 1'
#
loop_
_entity.id
_entity.type
_entity.pdbx_description
1 polymer ?
#
loop_
_entity_poly.entity_id
_entity_poly.type
_entity_poly.pdbx_seq_one_letter_code
_entity_poly.pdbx_strand_id
1 'polypeptide(L)'
;STLFSMLPLAHVSNNKKRITLINPQAVNPDAYKKKLEQAIKSYERRLNLIIWRALSQEERDKFKEDGPVQYMQHKEALLGALESLGWPISCEDVILLEDEILAALTYIQQASDLQEAVKKETEKISESHIKRRNILKAIMI
;
A
#
# COMPACT_ATOMS: atom_id res chain seq x y z
N SER A 1 -13.09 10.96 0.76
CA SER A 1 -13.04 9.52 1.06
C SER A 1 -11.64 9.19 1.54
N THR A 2 -11.46 9.01 2.85
CA THR A 2 -10.22 8.58 3.51
C THR A 2 -9.96 7.10 3.25
N LEU A 3 -8.72 6.60 3.39
CA LEU A 3 -8.46 5.15 3.30
C LEU A 3 -9.28 4.37 4.32
N PHE A 4 -9.75 5.06 5.36
CA PHE A 4 -10.75 4.57 6.31
C PHE A 4 -11.99 3.93 5.68
N SER A 5 -12.49 4.42 4.54
CA SER A 5 -13.63 3.79 3.84
C SER A 5 -13.23 2.55 3.03
N MET A 6 -11.94 2.36 2.78
CA MET A 6 -11.38 1.13 2.20
C MET A 6 -10.97 0.12 3.29
N LEU A 7 -11.09 0.48 4.58
CA LEU A 7 -10.96 -0.44 5.69
C LEU A 7 -12.25 -1.23 5.87
N PRO A 8 -12.16 -2.56 5.71
CA PRO A 8 -12.74 -3.42 6.71
C PRO A 8 -11.66 -4.36 7.21
N LEU A 9 -10.86 -3.96 8.20
CA LEU A 9 -9.86 -4.85 8.79
C LEU A 9 -9.76 -4.70 10.31
N ALA A 10 -10.92 -4.74 10.99
CA ALA A 10 -11.10 -5.31 12.33
C ALA A 10 -12.53 -5.03 12.80
N HIS A 11 -13.37 -6.07 12.94
CA HIS A 11 -14.41 -6.01 13.96
C HIS A 11 -13.76 -6.49 15.27
N VAL A 12 -13.54 -5.58 16.21
CA VAL A 12 -13.19 -5.95 17.58
C VAL A 12 -14.47 -6.49 18.23
N SER A 13 -14.62 -7.81 18.28
CA SER A 13 -15.65 -8.43 19.11
C SER A 13 -15.27 -8.23 20.58
N ASN A 14 -16.15 -7.57 21.33
CA ASN A 14 -15.91 -7.12 22.70
C ASN A 14 -15.69 -8.24 23.74
N ASN A 15 -15.68 -9.53 23.36
CA ASN A 15 -15.73 -10.61 24.34
C ASN A 15 -14.52 -11.55 24.38
N LYS A 16 -13.61 -11.53 23.39
CA LYS A 16 -12.32 -12.25 23.45
C LYS A 16 -11.30 -11.51 22.59
N LYS A 17 -10.16 -11.13 23.16
CA LYS A 17 -9.00 -10.51 22.47
C LYS A 17 -8.41 -11.44 21.41
N ARG A 18 -9.14 -11.67 20.32
CA ARG A 18 -8.71 -12.39 19.13
C ARG A 18 -9.13 -11.56 17.93
N ILE A 19 -8.14 -10.88 17.35
CA ILE A 19 -8.25 -10.28 16.03
C ILE A 19 -8.49 -11.46 15.08
N THR A 20 -9.73 -11.60 14.61
CA THR A 20 -10.04 -12.62 13.61
C THR A 20 -9.79 -11.99 12.25
N LEU A 21 -8.69 -12.37 11.58
CA LEU A 21 -8.48 -12.03 10.17
C LEU A 21 -9.66 -12.60 9.38
N ILE A 22 -10.54 -11.73 8.87
CA ILE A 22 -11.51 -12.15 7.87
C ILE A 22 -10.74 -12.27 6.55
N ASN A 23 -10.19 -13.46 6.36
CA ASN A 23 -9.77 -14.07 5.11
C ASN A 23 -9.59 -13.14 3.89
N PRO A 24 -8.40 -12.59 3.66
CA PRO A 24 -8.00 -12.02 2.37
C PRO A 24 -8.12 -13.00 1.16
N GLN A 25 -8.44 -14.29 1.34
CA GLN A 25 -8.82 -15.16 0.23
C GLN A 25 -10.30 -15.07 -0.19
N ALA A 26 -11.16 -14.36 0.56
CA ALA A 26 -12.57 -14.14 0.17
C ALA A 26 -12.74 -12.93 -0.78
N VAL A 27 -11.74 -12.05 -0.86
CA VAL A 27 -11.64 -10.95 -1.82
C VAL A 27 -10.52 -11.31 -2.79
N ASN A 28 -10.76 -11.23 -4.10
CA ASN A 28 -9.70 -11.42 -5.09
C ASN A 28 -8.50 -10.50 -4.75
N PRO A 29 -7.34 -11.03 -4.35
CA PRO A 29 -6.24 -10.21 -3.86
C PRO A 29 -5.71 -9.24 -4.93
N ASP A 30 -5.81 -9.62 -6.21
CA ASP A 30 -5.42 -8.76 -7.33
C ASP A 30 -6.39 -7.58 -7.46
N ALA A 31 -7.69 -7.81 -7.23
CA ALA A 31 -8.70 -6.75 -7.20
C ALA A 31 -8.51 -5.82 -6.00
N TYR A 32 -8.07 -6.34 -4.85
CA TYR A 32 -7.73 -5.54 -3.67
C TYR A 32 -6.50 -4.65 -3.93
N LYS A 33 -5.40 -5.23 -4.42
CA LYS A 33 -4.19 -4.48 -4.79
C LYS A 33 -4.48 -3.39 -5.81
N LYS A 34 -5.26 -3.69 -6.86
CA LYS A 34 -5.66 -2.70 -7.87
C LYS A 34 -6.42 -1.51 -7.29
N LYS A 35 -7.27 -1.72 -6.28
CA LYS A 35 -7.96 -0.61 -5.58
C LYS A 35 -6.97 0.24 -4.78
N LEU A 36 -6.03 -0.39 -4.09
CA LEU A 36 -4.98 0.33 -3.36
C LEU A 36 -4.08 1.14 -4.30
N GLU A 37 -3.67 0.58 -5.44
CA GLU A 37 -2.90 1.30 -6.46
C GLU A 37 -3.64 2.53 -6.99
N GLN A 38 -4.96 2.43 -7.20
CA GLN A 38 -5.79 3.57 -7.60
C GLN A 38 -5.88 4.64 -6.51
N ALA A 39 -5.96 4.22 -5.24
CA ALA A 39 -5.96 5.13 -4.11
C ALA A 39 -4.62 5.87 -3.99
N ILE A 40 -3.50 5.15 -4.07
CA ILE A 40 -2.14 5.71 -4.07
C ILE A 40 -2.00 6.78 -5.16
N LYS A 41 -2.35 6.45 -6.42
CA LYS A 41 -2.30 7.42 -7.53
C LYS A 41 -3.12 8.67 -7.26
N SER A 42 -4.26 8.53 -6.58
CA SER A 42 -5.13 9.66 -6.24
C SER A 42 -4.51 10.53 -5.13
N TYR A 43 -3.91 9.92 -4.11
CA TYR A 43 -3.23 10.64 -3.04
C TYR A 43 -1.95 11.30 -3.51
N GLU A 44 -1.11 10.61 -4.28
CA GLU A 44 0.10 11.17 -4.90
C GLU A 44 -0.25 12.39 -5.76
N ARG A 45 -1.25 12.27 -6.65
CA ARG A 45 -1.69 13.40 -7.46
C ARG A 45 -2.13 14.57 -6.62
N ARG A 46 -2.90 14.33 -5.55
CA ARG A 46 -3.36 15.38 -4.64
C ARG A 46 -2.18 16.03 -3.92
N LEU A 47 -1.27 15.23 -3.38
CA LEU A 47 -0.08 15.69 -2.64
C LEU A 47 0.83 16.54 -3.52
N ASN A 48 1.16 16.05 -4.72
CA ASN A 48 1.95 16.78 -5.69
C ASN A 48 1.31 18.13 -6.04
N LEU A 49 -0.02 18.15 -6.26
CA LEU A 49 -0.74 19.37 -6.61
C LEU A 49 -0.78 20.40 -5.49
N ILE A 50 -1.04 19.99 -4.24
CA ILE A 50 -1.12 20.94 -3.12
C ILE A 50 0.25 21.56 -2.85
N ILE A 51 1.32 20.77 -2.88
CA ILE A 51 2.68 21.25 -2.68
C ILE A 51 3.07 22.16 -3.84
N TRP A 52 2.85 21.72 -5.08
CA TRP A 52 3.18 22.53 -6.25
C TRP A 52 2.53 23.91 -6.18
N ARG A 53 1.24 23.98 -5.85
CA ARG A 53 0.50 25.25 -5.71
C ARG A 53 1.01 26.13 -4.57
N ALA A 54 1.59 25.54 -3.53
CA ALA A 54 2.14 26.24 -2.38
C ALA A 54 3.52 26.87 -2.66
N LEU A 55 4.28 26.31 -3.60
CA LEU A 55 5.58 26.84 -3.99
C LEU A 55 5.47 28.15 -4.77
N SER A 56 6.45 29.04 -4.57
CA SER A 56 6.66 30.21 -5.42
C SER A 56 7.15 29.79 -6.82
N GLN A 57 7.08 30.70 -7.79
CA GLN A 57 7.60 30.43 -9.13
C GLN A 57 9.11 30.12 -9.09
N GLU A 58 9.86 30.86 -8.28
CA GLU A 58 11.31 30.68 -8.09
C GLU A 58 11.66 29.28 -7.58
N GLU A 59 10.89 28.74 -6.62
CA GLU A 59 11.11 27.37 -6.12
C GLU A 59 10.71 26.32 -7.17
N ARG A 60 9.64 26.54 -7.93
CA ARG A 60 9.21 25.63 -9.01
C ARG A 60 10.23 25.54 -10.14
N ASP A 61 10.84 26.67 -10.51
CA ASP A 61 11.82 26.74 -11.60
C ASP A 61 13.07 25.89 -11.33
N LYS A 62 13.39 25.59 -10.05
CA LYS A 62 14.50 24.71 -9.67
C LYS A 62 14.31 23.27 -10.14
N PHE A 63 13.06 22.82 -10.27
CA PHE A 63 12.75 21.45 -10.68
C PHE A 63 12.79 21.27 -12.20
N LYS A 64 12.75 22.36 -12.98
CA LYS A 64 12.76 22.33 -14.47
C LYS A 64 11.66 21.45 -15.06
N GLU A 65 10.52 21.40 -14.40
CA GLU A 65 9.33 20.68 -14.87
C GLU A 65 8.17 21.67 -15.09
N ASP A 66 7.39 21.45 -16.15
CA ASP A 66 6.24 22.28 -16.50
C ASP A 66 5.03 22.05 -15.57
N GLY A 67 5.16 21.21 -14.54
CA GLY A 67 4.05 20.79 -13.70
C GLY A 67 4.45 20.17 -12.37
N PRO A 68 3.47 19.68 -11.59
CA PRO A 68 3.68 19.12 -10.27
C PRO A 68 4.65 17.94 -10.30
N VAL A 69 5.80 18.10 -9.66
CA VAL A 69 6.80 17.05 -9.47
C VAL A 69 6.29 15.97 -8.51
N GLN A 70 6.87 14.77 -8.58
CA GLN A 70 6.53 13.67 -7.68
C GLN A 70 7.09 13.90 -6.27
N TYR A 71 6.20 14.04 -5.29
CA TYR A 71 6.59 14.30 -3.91
C TYR A 71 7.59 13.28 -3.37
N MET A 72 7.31 11.98 -3.55
CA MET A 72 8.13 10.91 -3.00
C MET A 72 9.56 10.89 -3.57
N GLN A 73 9.75 11.39 -4.81
CA GLN A 73 11.07 11.45 -5.46
C GLN A 73 11.86 12.71 -5.05
N HIS A 74 11.15 13.79 -4.72
CA HIS A 74 11.74 15.09 -4.43
C HIS A 74 11.49 15.56 -2.99
N LYS A 75 11.20 14.62 -2.07
CA LYS A 75 10.68 14.90 -0.73
C LYS A 75 11.51 15.95 0.01
N GLU A 76 12.81 15.74 0.14
CA GLU A 76 13.70 16.63 0.89
C GLU A 76 13.73 18.04 0.30
N ALA A 77 13.84 18.15 -1.02
CA ALA A 77 13.86 19.44 -1.71
C ALA A 77 12.54 20.21 -1.56
N LEU A 78 11.41 19.50 -1.67
CA LEU A 78 10.08 20.09 -1.50
C LEU A 78 9.82 20.53 -0.07
N LEU A 79 10.20 19.70 0.92
CA LEU A 79 10.06 20.05 2.33
C LEU A 79 10.95 21.25 2.70
N GLY A 80 12.19 21.29 2.21
CA GLY A 80 13.07 22.44 2.41
C GLY A 80 12.53 23.73 1.78
N ALA A 81 11.92 23.64 0.59
CA ALA A 81 11.26 24.78 -0.05
C ALA A 81 10.00 25.24 0.71
N LEU A 82 9.21 24.31 1.26
CA LEU A 82 8.06 24.67 2.12
C LEU A 82 8.52 25.34 3.41
N GLU A 83 9.62 24.87 4.01
CA GLU A 83 10.20 25.46 5.21
C GLU A 83 10.74 26.88 4.96
N SER A 84 11.45 27.11 3.85
CA SER A 84 11.95 28.45 3.49
C SER A 84 10.82 29.46 3.25
N LEU A 85 9.67 28.98 2.77
CA LEU A 85 8.45 29.76 2.58
C LEU A 85 7.58 29.89 3.85
N GLY A 86 8.02 29.32 4.98
CA GLY A 86 7.32 29.40 6.26
C GLY A 86 6.06 28.53 6.35
N TRP A 87 6.03 27.40 5.64
CA TRP A 87 4.90 26.47 5.58
C TRP A 87 3.59 27.13 5.12
N PRO A 88 3.50 27.53 3.84
CA PRO A 88 2.29 28.17 3.28
C PRO A 88 1.07 27.23 3.19
N ILE A 89 1.23 25.96 3.55
CA ILE A 89 0.19 24.92 3.63
C ILE A 89 0.28 24.19 4.97
N SER A 90 -0.81 23.54 5.36
CA SER A 90 -0.83 22.71 6.57
C SER A 90 0.16 21.54 6.42
N CYS A 91 1.08 21.45 7.38
CA CYS A 91 2.00 20.32 7.50
C CYS A 91 1.22 19.02 7.78
N GLU A 92 0.14 19.10 8.55
CA GLU A 92 -0.74 17.98 8.86
C GLU A 92 -1.38 17.38 7.61
N ASP A 93 -1.82 18.21 6.66
CA ASP A 93 -2.38 17.72 5.38
C ASP A 93 -1.33 16.98 4.53
N VAL A 94 -0.08 17.44 4.55
CA VAL A 94 1.05 16.78 3.85
C VAL A 94 1.36 15.44 4.51
N ILE A 95 1.51 15.43 5.84
CA ILE A 95 1.78 14.22 6.62
C ILE A 95 0.66 13.20 6.43
N LEU A 96 -0.60 13.61 6.53
CA LEU A 96 -1.74 12.71 6.36
C LEU A 96 -1.74 12.03 4.99
N LEU A 97 -1.48 12.77 3.91
CA LEU A 97 -1.44 12.20 2.57
C LEU A 97 -0.24 11.27 2.38
N GLU A 98 0.92 11.62 2.92
CA GLU A 98 2.10 10.76 2.93
C GLU A 98 1.83 9.45 3.70
N ASP A 99 1.29 9.53 4.91
CA ASP A 99 0.96 8.37 5.74
C ASP A 99 -0.03 7.43 5.06
N GLU A 100 -1.07 7.98 4.42
CA GLU A 100 -2.05 7.19 3.68
C GLU A 100 -1.39 6.46 2.48
N ILE A 101 -0.47 7.12 1.77
CA ILE A 101 0.30 6.48 0.68
C ILE A 101 1.16 5.33 1.22
N LEU A 102 1.90 5.56 2.31
CA LEU A 102 2.79 4.56 2.92
C LEU A 102 2.00 3.37 3.49
N ALA A 103 0.85 3.62 4.12
CA ALA A 103 -0.05 2.58 4.60
C ALA A 103 -0.58 1.71 3.45
N ALA A 104 -1.03 2.33 2.35
CA ALA A 104 -1.51 1.60 1.19
C ALA A 104 -0.41 0.75 0.53
N LEU A 105 0.82 1.27 0.42
CA LEU A 105 1.98 0.50 -0.07
C LEU A 105 2.28 -0.71 0.83
N THR A 106 2.22 -0.52 2.14
CA THR A 106 2.41 -1.60 3.13
C THR A 106 1.36 -2.70 2.93
N TYR A 107 0.09 -2.34 2.71
CA TYR A 107 -0.96 -3.32 2.47
C TYR A 107 -0.80 -4.07 1.14
N ILE A 108 -0.31 -3.41 0.09
CA ILE A 108 0.03 -4.10 -1.17
C ILE A 108 1.13 -5.14 -0.92
N GLN A 109 2.18 -4.77 -0.17
CA GLN A 109 3.27 -5.69 0.15
C GLN A 109 2.77 -6.89 0.95
N GLN A 110 2.01 -6.66 2.02
CA GLN A 110 1.43 -7.73 2.85
C GLN A 110 0.53 -8.67 2.04
N ALA A 111 -0.27 -8.14 1.11
CA ALA A 111 -1.11 -8.94 0.22
C ALA A 111 -0.26 -9.79 -0.75
N SER A 112 0.89 -9.29 -1.21
CA SER A 112 1.85 -10.04 -2.02
C SER A 112 2.51 -11.18 -1.23
N ASP A 113 3.02 -10.87 -0.04
CA ASP A 113 3.69 -11.85 0.81
C ASP A 113 2.75 -13.01 1.18
N LEU A 114 1.48 -12.69 1.46
CA LEU A 114 0.47 -13.68 1.76
C LEU A 114 0.14 -14.57 0.55
N GLN A 115 -0.01 -13.99 -0.64
CA GLN A 115 -0.23 -14.77 -1.87
C GLN A 115 0.94 -15.74 -2.13
N GLU A 116 2.18 -15.30 -1.89
CA GLU A 116 3.36 -16.13 -2.07
C GLU A 116 3.43 -17.27 -1.03
N ALA A 117 3.14 -16.97 0.24
CA ALA A 117 3.12 -17.96 1.31
C ALA A 117 2.09 -19.07 1.02
N VAL A 118 0.88 -18.69 0.60
CA VAL A 118 -0.18 -19.64 0.21
C VAL A 118 0.28 -20.52 -0.95
N LYS A 119 0.87 -19.93 -2.00
CA LYS A 119 1.38 -20.68 -3.15
C LYS A 119 2.39 -21.74 -2.71
N LYS A 120 3.38 -21.35 -1.90
CA LYS A 120 4.40 -22.26 -1.35
C LYS A 120 3.80 -23.39 -0.51
N GLU A 121 2.77 -23.11 0.29
CA GLU A 121 2.07 -24.14 1.07
C GLU A 121 1.30 -25.12 0.17
N THR A 122 0.60 -24.63 -0.85
CA THR A 122 -0.13 -25.48 -1.81
C THR A 122 0.81 -26.38 -2.62
N GLU A 123 1.97 -25.87 -3.03
CA GLU A 123 3.00 -26.63 -3.72
C GLU A 123 3.52 -27.76 -2.82
N LYS A 124 3.91 -27.46 -1.57
CA LYS A 124 4.34 -28.48 -0.58
C LYS A 124 3.29 -29.56 -0.35
N ILE A 125 2.02 -29.18 -0.22
CA ILE A 125 0.91 -30.14 -0.03
C ILE A 125 0.80 -31.06 -1.25
N SER A 126 0.83 -30.49 -2.45
CA SER A 126 0.72 -31.26 -3.69
C SER A 126 1.89 -32.25 -3.88
N GLU A 127 3.12 -31.82 -3.60
CA GLU A 127 4.31 -32.68 -3.60
C GLU A 127 4.19 -33.82 -2.59
N SER A 128 3.73 -33.52 -1.37
CA SER A 128 3.53 -34.54 -0.33
C SER A 128 2.46 -35.56 -0.72
N HIS A 129 1.39 -35.12 -1.39
CA HIS A 129 0.31 -35.98 -1.88
C HIS A 129 0.78 -36.89 -3.01
N ILE A 130 1.57 -36.36 -3.96
CA ILE A 130 2.18 -37.14 -5.03
C ILE A 130 3.13 -38.20 -4.45
N LYS A 131 3.98 -37.82 -3.50
CA LYS A 131 4.93 -38.74 -2.85
C LYS A 131 4.20 -39.86 -2.10
N ARG A 132 3.16 -39.54 -1.31
CA ARG A 132 2.33 -40.55 -0.62
C ARG A 132 1.65 -41.50 -1.61
N ARG A 133 1.10 -40.98 -2.70
CA ARG A 133 0.44 -41.79 -3.75
C ARG A 133 1.43 -42.77 -4.40
N ASN A 134 2.67 -42.34 -4.66
CA ASN A 134 3.69 -43.19 -5.26
C ASN A 134 4.16 -44.29 -4.31
N ILE A 135 4.31 -44.00 -3.01
CA ILE A 135 4.65 -45.01 -2.00
C ILE A 135 3.56 -46.09 -1.90
N LEU A 136 2.28 -45.68 -1.84
CA LEU A 136 1.16 -46.61 -1.76
C LEU A 136 1.10 -47.53 -2.98
N LYS A 137 1.37 -47.01 -4.19
CA LYS A 137 1.45 -47.83 -5.41
C LYS A 137 2.57 -48.87 -5.36
N ALA A 138 3.73 -48.54 -4.77
CA ALA A 138 4.88 -49.43 -4.72
C ALA A 138 4.72 -50.61 -3.73
N ILE A 139 3.88 -50.44 -2.69
CA ILE A 139 3.61 -51.49 -1.68
C ILE A 139 2.53 -52.48 -2.15
N MET A 140 1.69 -52.07 -3.11
CA MET A 140 0.60 -52.90 -3.66
C MET A 140 1.02 -53.83 -4.80
N ILE A 141 2.33 -53.99 -5.06
CA ILE A 141 2.93 -54.91 -6.04
C ILE A 141 3.72 -55.96 -5.27
#